data_AF-A0A2C9LXJ3-F1
#
_entry.id   AF-A0A2C9LXJ3-F1
#
_cell.length_a   1.000
_cell.length_b   1.000
_cell.length_c   1.000
_cell.angle_alpha   90.00
_cell.angle_beta   90.00
_cell.angle_gamma   90.00
#
_symmetry.space_group_name_H-M   'P 1'
#
loop_
_entity.id
_entity.type
_entity.pdbx_description
1 polymer ?
#
loop_
_entity_poly.entity_id
_entity_poly.type
_entity_poly.pdbx_seq_one_letter_code
_entity_poly.pdbx_strand_id
1 'polypeptide(L)'
;MVCDAAMRCKSGKCLPDSSAPTNIDSKCVYGDQKILEIQSQGFYNTCQVFFSKNSPSVCYQSSINQRCCSTCKQYYTGRTGCEYGDRSVDCTKYSKDSICPNYKDTLCCGYCVGYVGKRSNVPGDIDLVANAPELSLPPNVTDTFYAMSYQGQVRGQE
;
A
#
# COMPACT_ATOMS: atom_id res chain seq x y z
N MET A 1 -19.78 16.27 23.51
CA MET A 1 -19.24 15.79 22.21
C MET A 1 -17.83 16.34 22.06
N VAL A 2 -16.88 15.50 21.68
CA VAL A 2 -15.51 15.93 21.33
C VAL A 2 -15.51 16.38 19.87
N CYS A 3 -14.83 17.48 19.57
CA CYS A 3 -14.82 18.06 18.23
C CYS A 3 -13.40 18.29 17.68
N ASP A 4 -12.39 18.28 18.54
CA ASP A 4 -10.96 18.23 18.17
C ASP A 4 -10.13 17.78 19.39
N ALA A 5 -8.83 17.60 19.21
CA ALA A 5 -7.87 17.36 20.28
C ALA A 5 -7.93 18.50 21.32
N ALA A 6 -8.08 18.15 22.60
CA ALA A 6 -8.25 19.09 23.72
C ALA A 6 -9.47 20.04 23.58
N MET A 7 -10.46 19.73 22.73
CA MET A 7 -11.62 20.59 22.51
C MET A 7 -12.97 19.84 22.61
N ARG A 8 -13.97 20.52 23.17
CA ARG A 8 -15.35 20.00 23.31
C ARG A 8 -16.37 20.98 22.76
N CYS A 9 -17.46 20.43 22.23
CA CYS A 9 -18.59 21.24 21.79
C CYS A 9 -19.37 21.76 23.01
N LYS A 10 -19.43 23.08 23.15
CA LYS A 10 -20.22 23.82 24.15
C LYS A 10 -21.04 24.88 23.44
N SER A 11 -22.37 24.81 23.57
CA SER A 11 -23.32 25.74 22.91
C SER A 11 -23.07 25.92 21.41
N GLY A 12 -22.80 24.81 20.70
CA GLY A 12 -22.56 24.79 19.24
C GLY A 12 -21.16 25.24 18.80
N LYS A 13 -20.27 25.60 19.73
CA LYS A 13 -18.88 26.00 19.43
C LYS A 13 -17.89 24.94 19.92
N CYS A 14 -16.88 24.65 19.13
CA CYS A 14 -15.75 23.82 19.57
C CYS A 14 -14.79 24.71 20.37
N LEU A 15 -14.67 24.48 21.67
CA LEU A 15 -13.86 25.30 22.57
C LEU A 15 -12.84 24.44 23.34
N PRO A 16 -11.68 25.00 23.72
CA PRO A 16 -10.72 24.30 24.57
C PRO A 16 -11.37 23.79 25.87
N ASP A 17 -11.01 22.56 26.25
CA ASP A 17 -11.52 21.91 27.44
C ASP A 17 -10.48 20.96 28.01
N SER A 18 -10.10 21.15 29.28
CA SER A 18 -9.08 20.34 29.96
C SER A 18 -9.48 18.88 30.18
N SER A 19 -10.76 18.54 30.03
CA SER A 19 -11.28 17.17 30.10
C SER A 19 -11.38 16.49 28.73
N ALA A 20 -11.08 17.19 27.65
CA ALA A 20 -11.08 16.62 26.31
C ALA A 20 -9.79 15.83 26.05
N PRO A 21 -9.86 14.69 25.35
CA PRO A 21 -8.67 13.91 25.03
C PRO A 21 -7.74 14.69 24.10
N THR A 22 -6.42 14.57 24.31
CA THR A 22 -5.39 15.24 23.52
C THR A 22 -4.90 14.41 22.34
N ASN A 23 -5.03 13.08 22.42
CA ASN A 23 -4.61 12.17 21.36
C ASN A 23 -5.80 11.82 20.44
N ILE A 24 -6.27 12.82 19.70
CA ILE A 24 -7.34 12.68 18.71
C ILE A 24 -6.84 13.19 17.36
N ASP A 25 -7.14 12.43 16.32
CA ASP A 25 -6.96 12.90 14.95
C ASP A 25 -8.13 13.83 14.59
N SER A 26 -7.83 15.10 14.34
CA SER A 26 -8.81 16.13 13.98
C SER A 26 -9.58 15.82 12.69
N LYS A 27 -9.02 14.98 11.81
CA LYS A 27 -9.70 14.50 10.59
C LYS A 27 -10.61 13.29 10.86
N CYS A 28 -10.49 12.68 12.04
CA CYS A 28 -11.08 11.40 12.39
C CYS A 28 -11.64 11.39 13.83
N VAL A 29 -12.22 12.51 14.27
CA VAL A 29 -12.59 12.75 15.68
C VAL A 29 -13.51 11.66 16.24
N TYR A 30 -14.37 11.09 15.41
CA TYR A 30 -15.35 10.08 15.80
C TYR A 30 -14.92 8.64 15.47
N GLY A 31 -13.76 8.46 14.80
CA GLY A 31 -13.27 7.16 14.35
C GLY A 31 -14.23 6.45 13.39
N ASP A 32 -14.33 5.13 13.54
CA ASP A 32 -15.27 4.30 12.77
C ASP A 32 -16.67 4.30 13.40
N GLN A 33 -17.69 4.31 12.54
CA GLN A 33 -19.05 4.02 12.97
C GLN A 33 -19.14 2.59 13.50
N LYS A 34 -19.91 2.40 14.58
CA LYS A 34 -20.14 1.09 15.19
C LYS A 34 -20.70 0.08 14.18
N ILE A 35 -21.59 0.55 13.30
CA ILE A 35 -22.21 -0.24 12.25
C ILE A 35 -22.19 0.58 10.96
N LEU A 36 -21.64 -0.01 9.91
CA LEU A 36 -21.73 0.44 8.54
C LEU A 36 -22.91 -0.25 7.88
N GLU A 37 -23.88 0.54 7.44
CA GLU A 37 -25.01 0.10 6.63
C GLU A 37 -24.84 0.54 5.18
N ILE A 38 -24.87 -0.42 4.26
CA ILE A 38 -24.89 -0.17 2.81
C ILE A 38 -26.08 -0.91 2.22
N GLN A 39 -27.19 -0.17 2.09
CA GLN A 39 -28.48 -0.71 1.65
C GLN A 39 -28.39 -1.39 0.28
N SER A 40 -27.64 -0.79 -0.66
CA SER A 40 -27.45 -1.34 -2.00
C SER A 40 -26.71 -2.68 -2.04
N GLN A 41 -26.00 -3.04 -0.98
CA GLN A 41 -25.25 -4.28 -0.86
C GLN A 41 -25.82 -5.22 0.20
N GLY A 42 -26.93 -4.85 0.86
CA GLY A 42 -27.47 -5.59 1.99
C GLY A 42 -26.44 -5.76 3.13
N PHE A 43 -25.48 -4.86 3.26
CA PHE A 43 -24.40 -4.97 4.23
C PHE A 43 -24.76 -4.27 5.54
N TYR A 44 -24.64 -4.99 6.65
CA TYR A 44 -24.88 -4.49 8.01
C TYR A 44 -23.84 -5.10 8.96
N ASN A 45 -22.71 -4.43 9.14
CA ASN A 45 -21.66 -4.87 10.07
C ASN A 45 -20.63 -3.76 10.36
N THR A 46 -19.56 -4.09 11.07
CA THR A 46 -18.44 -3.16 11.32
C THR A 46 -17.63 -2.86 10.05
N CYS A 47 -16.91 -1.74 10.06
CA CYS A 47 -15.95 -1.38 9.02
C CYS A 47 -14.90 -2.49 8.81
N GLN A 48 -14.38 -3.10 9.88
CA GLN A 48 -13.40 -4.18 9.77
C GLN A 48 -13.90 -5.35 8.90
N VAL A 49 -15.16 -5.78 9.12
CA VAL A 49 -15.78 -6.85 8.34
C VAL A 49 -16.03 -6.41 6.90
N PHE A 50 -16.37 -5.15 6.67
CA PHE A 50 -16.54 -4.62 5.31
C PHE A 50 -15.24 -4.71 4.50
N PHE A 51 -14.12 -4.31 5.11
CA PHE A 51 -12.80 -4.33 4.47
C PHE A 51 -12.17 -5.73 4.35
N SER A 52 -12.64 -6.72 5.13
CA SER A 52 -12.26 -8.12 4.87
C SER A 52 -12.80 -8.67 3.55
N LYS A 53 -13.82 -8.02 2.97
CA LYS A 53 -14.50 -8.44 1.73
C LYS A 53 -14.27 -7.49 0.56
N ASN A 54 -13.77 -6.28 0.83
CA ASN A 54 -13.62 -5.22 -0.16
C ASN A 54 -12.19 -4.69 -0.17
N SER A 55 -11.76 -4.23 -1.34
CA SER A 55 -10.44 -3.59 -1.49
C SER A 55 -10.39 -2.23 -0.79
N PRO A 56 -9.22 -1.79 -0.27
CA PRO A 56 -9.01 -0.44 0.26
C PRO A 56 -9.40 0.69 -0.71
N SER A 57 -9.51 0.40 -2.01
CA SER A 57 -10.06 1.31 -3.02
C SER A 57 -11.42 1.94 -2.63
N VAL A 58 -12.23 1.27 -1.81
CA VAL A 58 -13.49 1.84 -1.32
C VAL A 58 -13.30 3.08 -0.44
N CYS A 59 -12.12 3.28 0.15
CA CYS A 59 -11.78 4.49 0.91
C CYS A 59 -11.70 5.76 0.07
N TYR A 60 -11.61 5.65 -1.26
CA TYR A 60 -11.74 6.81 -2.15
C TYR A 60 -13.17 7.34 -2.21
N GLN A 61 -14.17 6.56 -1.80
CA GLN A 61 -15.55 7.02 -1.67
C GLN A 61 -15.71 7.81 -0.37
N SER A 62 -16.11 9.08 -0.47
CA SER A 62 -16.25 9.97 0.69
C SER A 62 -17.18 9.41 1.77
N SER A 63 -18.27 8.75 1.37
CA SER A 63 -19.24 8.17 2.31
C SER A 63 -18.65 7.01 3.11
N ILE A 64 -17.78 6.19 2.51
CA ILE A 64 -17.10 5.10 3.22
C ILE A 64 -15.97 5.67 4.08
N ASN A 65 -15.19 6.61 3.53
CA ASN A 65 -14.09 7.24 4.24
C ASN A 65 -14.56 7.91 5.54
N GLN A 66 -15.67 8.65 5.51
CA GLN A 66 -16.22 9.32 6.69
C GLN A 66 -16.78 8.35 7.73
N ARG A 67 -17.38 7.23 7.29
CA ARG A 67 -18.00 6.24 8.18
C ARG A 67 -17.00 5.23 8.75
N CYS A 68 -15.91 4.97 8.02
CA CYS A 68 -14.86 4.03 8.35
C CYS A 68 -13.50 4.72 8.40
N CYS A 69 -13.44 5.88 9.04
CA CYS A 69 -12.29 6.76 9.01
C CYS A 69 -11.03 6.12 9.62
N SER A 70 -11.13 5.51 10.80
CA SER A 70 -10.00 4.84 11.46
C SER A 70 -9.53 3.64 10.66
N THR A 71 -10.46 2.86 10.11
CA THR A 71 -10.12 1.73 9.23
C THR A 71 -9.41 2.21 7.97
N CYS A 72 -9.95 3.22 7.27
CA CYS A 72 -9.32 3.77 6.05
C CYS A 72 -7.93 4.34 6.29
N LYS A 73 -7.71 4.96 7.45
CA LYS A 73 -6.41 5.49 7.84
C LYS A 73 -5.32 4.42 7.91
N GLN A 74 -5.66 3.17 8.27
CA GLN A 74 -4.70 2.06 8.29
C GLN A 74 -4.16 1.72 6.90
N TYR A 75 -4.92 2.02 5.84
CA TYR A 75 -4.53 1.80 4.45
C TYR A 75 -3.92 3.03 3.79
N TYR A 76 -3.76 4.14 4.53
CA TYR A 76 -3.26 5.38 3.98
C TYR A 76 -1.77 5.28 3.62
N THR A 77 -1.44 5.49 2.35
CA THR A 77 -0.07 5.33 1.83
C THR A 77 0.77 6.61 1.88
N GLY A 78 0.14 7.77 2.08
CA GLY A 78 0.80 9.07 1.99
C GLY A 78 1.16 9.53 0.57
N ARG A 79 0.84 8.76 -0.48
CA ARG A 79 1.10 9.12 -1.87
C ARG A 79 -0.06 9.92 -2.44
N THR A 80 0.18 11.18 -2.82
CA THR A 80 -0.83 12.03 -3.48
C THR A 80 -1.35 11.37 -4.75
N GLY A 81 -2.66 11.31 -4.92
CA GLY A 81 -3.33 10.61 -6.03
C GLY A 81 -3.46 9.10 -5.83
N CYS A 82 -2.81 8.54 -4.80
CA CYS A 82 -2.74 7.11 -4.51
C CYS A 82 -2.93 6.85 -3.02
N GLU A 83 -3.76 7.67 -2.35
CA GLU A 83 -3.90 7.75 -0.91
C GLU A 83 -4.19 6.40 -0.24
N TYR A 84 -4.90 5.50 -0.93
CA TYR A 84 -5.26 4.17 -0.43
C TYR A 84 -4.76 3.03 -1.34
N GLY A 85 -3.73 3.30 -2.15
CA GLY A 85 -3.22 2.35 -3.14
C GLY A 85 -4.08 2.32 -4.39
N ASP A 86 -4.32 1.13 -4.95
CA ASP A 86 -5.11 0.95 -6.17
C ASP A 86 -6.52 1.54 -6.02
N ARG A 87 -6.97 2.26 -7.05
CA ARG A 87 -8.34 2.79 -7.14
C ARG A 87 -9.31 1.80 -7.78
N SER A 88 -8.80 0.76 -8.42
CA SER A 88 -9.59 -0.29 -9.06
C SER A 88 -9.07 -1.67 -8.69
N VAL A 89 -10.00 -2.62 -8.50
CA VAL A 89 -9.69 -4.04 -8.35
C VAL A 89 -9.29 -4.69 -9.67
N ASP A 90 -9.56 -4.03 -10.80
CA ASP A 90 -9.32 -4.58 -12.14
C ASP A 90 -7.86 -4.44 -12.59
N CYS A 91 -7.00 -3.80 -11.78
CA CYS A 91 -5.60 -3.62 -12.09
C CYS A 91 -4.85 -4.94 -12.31
N THR A 92 -5.28 -6.02 -11.65
CA THR A 92 -4.68 -7.36 -11.77
C THR A 92 -5.24 -8.18 -12.93
N LYS A 93 -6.25 -7.68 -13.66
CA LYS A 93 -6.80 -8.36 -14.86
C LYS A 93 -5.88 -8.22 -16.08
N TYR A 94 -4.95 -7.26 -16.04
CA TYR A 94 -4.07 -6.91 -17.14
C TYR A 94 -2.60 -7.06 -16.73
N SER A 95 -1.71 -7.23 -17.70
CA SER A 95 -0.27 -7.25 -17.43
C SER A 95 0.23 -5.85 -17.08
N LYS A 96 1.26 -5.75 -16.22
CA LYS A 96 1.90 -4.47 -15.87
C LYS A 96 2.32 -3.67 -17.10
N ASP A 97 2.90 -4.33 -18.10
CA ASP A 97 3.33 -3.70 -19.36
C ASP A 97 2.19 -3.00 -20.10
N SER A 98 0.96 -3.52 -20.01
CA SER A 98 -0.21 -2.97 -20.70
C SER A 98 -0.89 -1.82 -19.94
N ILE A 99 -0.89 -1.86 -18.61
CA ILE A 99 -1.69 -0.94 -17.79
C ILE A 99 -0.85 0.17 -17.16
N CYS A 100 0.35 -0.14 -16.69
CA CYS A 100 1.17 0.81 -15.94
C CYS A 100 1.69 2.01 -16.75
N PRO A 101 1.91 1.95 -18.07
CA PRO A 101 2.25 3.15 -18.84
C PRO A 101 1.23 4.30 -18.68
N ASN A 102 -0.07 3.97 -18.56
CA ASN A 102 -1.14 4.95 -18.53
C ASN A 102 -1.73 5.17 -17.13
N TYR A 103 -1.64 4.16 -16.25
CA TYR A 103 -2.42 4.13 -15.01
C TYR A 103 -1.59 4.02 -13.72
N LYS A 104 -0.26 4.09 -13.80
CA LYS A 104 0.62 3.91 -12.62
C LYS A 104 0.41 4.94 -11.51
N ASP A 105 -0.02 6.16 -11.84
CA ASP A 105 -0.20 7.26 -10.89
C ASP A 105 -1.68 7.66 -10.70
N THR A 106 -2.60 6.87 -11.27
CA THR A 106 -4.04 7.17 -11.26
C THR A 106 -4.84 5.98 -10.76
N LEU A 107 -5.06 4.97 -11.61
CA LEU A 107 -5.97 3.87 -11.32
C LEU A 107 -5.29 2.72 -10.57
N CYS A 108 -4.06 2.38 -10.97
CA CYS A 108 -3.33 1.18 -10.54
C CYS A 108 -2.08 1.51 -9.76
N CYS A 109 -2.24 2.46 -8.84
CA CYS A 109 -1.23 3.03 -7.97
C CYS A 109 -0.37 2.03 -7.19
N GLY A 110 -0.99 0.98 -6.66
CA GLY A 110 -0.35 -0.08 -5.88
C GLY A 110 0.24 -1.16 -6.78
N TYR A 111 -0.53 -1.61 -7.77
CA TYR A 111 -0.10 -2.63 -8.71
C TYR A 111 1.14 -2.21 -9.53
N CYS A 112 1.19 -0.94 -9.93
CA CYS A 112 2.26 -0.38 -10.75
C CYS A 112 3.41 0.25 -9.96
N VAL A 113 3.47 0.06 -8.64
CA VAL A 113 4.62 0.51 -7.83
C VAL A 113 5.91 -0.06 -8.41
N GLY A 114 6.89 0.82 -8.67
CA GLY A 114 8.20 0.44 -9.19
C GLY A 114 8.21 0.01 -10.67
N TYR A 115 7.10 0.17 -11.40
CA TYR A 115 7.09 -0.13 -12.83
C TYR A 115 7.98 0.85 -13.60
N VAL A 116 8.99 0.32 -14.28
CA VAL A 116 9.83 1.02 -15.25
C VAL A 116 9.48 0.46 -16.62
N GLY A 117 8.92 1.30 -17.49
CA GLY A 117 8.57 0.90 -18.85
C GLY A 117 9.80 0.47 -19.64
N LYS A 118 9.62 -0.45 -20.58
CA LYS A 118 10.64 -0.73 -21.60
C LYS A 118 10.88 0.57 -22.37
N ARG A 119 12.14 0.98 -22.54
CA ARG A 119 12.46 2.09 -23.43
C ARG A 119 11.87 1.73 -24.79
N SER A 120 10.97 2.57 -25.32
CA SER A 120 10.60 2.47 -26.72
C SER A 120 11.90 2.64 -27.50
N ASN A 121 12.37 1.60 -28.18
CA ASN A 121 13.32 1.80 -29.27
C ASN A 121 12.55 2.59 -30.33
N VAL A 122 12.62 3.91 -30.25
CA VAL A 122 12.21 4.78 -31.35
C VAL A 122 13.18 4.45 -32.49
N PRO A 123 12.69 4.07 -33.68
CA PRO A 123 13.56 3.95 -34.86
C PRO A 123 14.07 5.37 -35.18
N GLY A 124 15.21 5.75 -34.62
CA GLY A 124 15.74 7.11 -34.72
C GLY A 124 16.64 7.54 -33.56
N ASP A 125 16.59 6.87 -32.41
CA ASP A 125 17.56 7.13 -31.33
C ASP A 125 18.85 6.35 -31.64
N ILE A 126 19.81 7.06 -32.24
CA ILE A 126 21.19 6.57 -32.43
C ILE A 126 21.73 6.14 -31.06
N ASP A 127 22.18 4.90 -30.98
CA ASP A 127 22.94 4.35 -29.86
C ASP A 127 24.11 5.27 -29.50
N LEU A 128 23.92 6.12 -28.48
CA LEU A 128 25.02 6.62 -27.67
C LEU A 128 25.16 5.72 -26.44
N VAL A 129 25.35 4.42 -26.68
CA VAL A 129 26.00 3.52 -25.74
C VAL A 129 27.26 2.96 -26.40
N ALA A 130 28.18 3.87 -26.74
CA ALA A 130 29.59 3.54 -26.79
C ALA A 130 30.21 4.10 -25.50
N ASN A 131 30.68 3.20 -24.63
CA ASN A 131 31.41 3.42 -23.38
C ASN A 131 30.57 3.54 -22.09
N ALA A 132 29.95 2.43 -21.69
CA ALA A 132 29.95 2.10 -20.27
C ALA A 132 31.31 1.43 -19.95
N PRO A 133 32.11 1.92 -18.99
CA PRO A 133 33.26 1.15 -18.51
C PRO A 133 32.73 -0.13 -17.85
N GLU A 134 33.26 -1.28 -18.27
CA GLU A 134 33.07 -2.54 -17.57
C GLU A 134 33.40 -2.33 -16.10
N LEU A 135 32.41 -2.48 -15.21
CA LEU A 135 32.68 -2.66 -13.80
C LEU A 135 33.25 -4.06 -13.65
N SER A 136 34.56 -4.18 -13.77
CA SER A 136 35.31 -5.40 -13.50
C SER A 136 34.95 -5.91 -12.10
N LEU A 137 34.27 -7.05 -12.04
CA LEU A 137 34.17 -7.85 -10.83
C LEU A 137 35.59 -8.15 -10.33
N PRO A 138 35.89 -8.01 -9.03
CA PRO A 138 37.21 -8.33 -8.52
C PRO A 138 37.54 -9.82 -8.74
N PRO A 139 38.78 -10.15 -9.10
CA PRO A 139 39.21 -11.53 -9.25
C PRO A 139 39.15 -12.24 -7.90
N ASN A 140 38.50 -13.40 -7.95
CA ASN A 140 38.39 -14.40 -6.90
C ASN A 140 39.79 -14.70 -6.30
N VAL A 141 40.03 -14.29 -5.06
CA VAL A 141 41.26 -14.64 -4.31
C VAL A 141 40.96 -15.85 -3.43
N THR A 142 41.33 -17.00 -3.98
CA THR A 142 41.83 -18.24 -3.35
C THR A 142 41.52 -18.53 -1.87
N ASP A 143 40.74 -19.60 -1.68
CA ASP A 143 41.14 -20.82 -0.97
C ASP A 143 41.96 -20.69 0.32
N THR A 144 41.30 -20.91 1.46
CA THR A 144 41.89 -21.58 2.62
C THR A 144 40.89 -22.57 3.22
N PHE A 145 41.04 -23.83 2.84
CA PHE A 145 41.05 -25.02 3.71
C PHE A 145 40.48 -24.86 5.13
N TYR A 146 39.36 -25.55 5.40
CA TYR A 146 39.24 -26.36 6.60
C TYR A 146 38.56 -27.69 6.27
N ALA A 147 39.37 -28.74 6.27
CA ALA A 147 38.92 -30.12 6.15
C ALA A 147 38.28 -30.57 7.48
N MET A 148 37.08 -31.11 7.43
CA MET A 148 36.67 -32.19 8.34
C MET A 148 35.87 -33.23 7.56
N SER A 149 36.55 -34.35 7.39
CA SER A 149 36.14 -35.67 6.94
C SER A 149 34.83 -36.20 7.53
N TYR A 150 33.99 -36.80 6.69
CA TYR A 150 33.13 -37.93 7.08
C TYR A 150 33.21 -39.03 6.00
N GLN A 151 33.72 -40.19 6.41
CA GLN A 151 33.78 -41.42 5.64
C GLN A 151 32.44 -42.15 5.69
N GLY A 152 32.08 -42.83 4.58
CA GLY A 152 31.23 -44.04 4.54
C GLY A 152 29.76 -43.86 4.98
N GLN A 153 28.78 -44.66 4.57
CA GLN A 153 28.80 -46.00 4.02
C GLN A 153 27.40 -46.32 3.46
N VAL A 154 27.36 -47.15 2.42
CA VAL A 154 26.15 -47.71 1.80
C VAL A 154 25.74 -49.06 2.44
N ARG A 155 24.42 -49.34 2.41
CA ARG A 155 23.69 -50.64 2.48
C ARG A 155 23.12 -51.15 3.81
N GLY A 156 21.92 -51.76 3.67
CA GLY A 156 21.33 -52.83 4.50
C GLY A 156 20.04 -52.39 5.20
N GLN A 157 18.83 -52.70 4.69
CA GLN A 157 18.04 -53.93 4.94
C GLN A 157 17.87 -54.28 6.41
N GLU A 158 16.62 -54.19 6.89
CA GLU A 158 15.86 -55.25 7.58
C GLU A 158 14.36 -55.00 7.33
#